data_AF-A0AAD7V3B0-F1
#
_entry.id   AF-A0AAD7V3B0-F1
#
_cell.length_a   1.000
_cell.length_b   1.000
_cell.length_c   1.000
_cell.angle_alpha   90.00
_cell.angle_beta   90.00
_cell.angle_gamma   90.00
#
_symmetry.space_group_name_H-M   'P 1'
#
loop_
_entity.id
_entity.type
_entity.pdbx_description
1 polymer ?
#
loop_
_entity_poly.entity_id
_entity_poly.type
_entity_poly.pdbx_seq_one_letter_code
_entity_poly.pdbx_strand_id
1 'polypeptide(L)'
;MAKRVISNPAVFNIITRYILNCNNDYDVGNCEWSDGSRSDIVLVPKATTLDLPPLIIEIQQRVDVKFMKRVIKYALEAYKRYQRDPIILIICVDTVHDDVMTLSQPSDVTGCVDIPCALWASKCILACDESLKSCNQVTPLQPFISLCLFFTKNAPSINDTCWSTDTTMQLLYGLAKDHYDSIIGNEQHLYEALQQTIEEQQREYNSLRDMIARQAPMNELESIIITAQERNATLKRKYDQMTSSTSDEVPSSDQIQSQPSNSTNTEVESQSETMFQKAMAYVDDFAEKRRSKGYTQMDWVTCYNEGTKAGIFDYKNKDVLRSLYTRYTKDK
;
A
#
# COMPACT_ATOMS: atom_id res chain seq x y z
N MET A 1 6.65 5.21 1.56
CA MET A 1 7.49 6.43 1.44
C MET A 1 6.92 7.45 0.45
N ALA A 2 6.94 7.20 -0.87
CA ALA A 2 6.41 8.08 -1.93
C ALA A 2 5.14 8.86 -1.59
N LYS A 3 4.06 8.14 -1.26
CA LYS A 3 2.77 8.74 -0.87
C LYS A 3 2.88 9.70 0.32
N ARG A 4 3.67 9.37 1.36
CA ARG A 4 3.83 10.23 2.53
C ARG A 4 4.59 11.51 2.22
N VAL A 5 5.63 11.42 1.38
CA VAL A 5 6.41 12.58 0.95
C VAL A 5 5.53 13.53 0.15
N ILE A 6 4.83 13.05 -0.89
CA ILE A 6 3.98 13.93 -1.71
C ILE A 6 2.75 14.44 -0.95
N SER A 7 2.17 13.67 -0.01
CA SER A 7 1.02 14.15 0.79
C SER A 7 1.36 15.36 1.67
N ASN A 8 2.65 15.70 1.85
CA ASN A 8 3.05 16.90 2.55
C ASN A 8 2.66 18.15 1.73
N PRO A 9 1.95 19.14 2.30
CA PRO A 9 1.57 20.36 1.60
C PRO A 9 2.73 21.14 0.99
N ALA A 10 3.91 21.14 1.60
CA ALA A 10 5.08 21.78 1.02
C ALA A 10 5.51 21.11 -0.29
N VAL A 11 5.28 19.79 -0.42
CA VAL A 11 5.68 19.00 -1.59
C VAL A 11 4.64 19.06 -2.69
N PHE A 12 3.35 18.76 -2.43
CA PHE A 12 2.37 18.82 -3.52
C PHE A 12 2.17 20.24 -4.05
N ASN A 13 2.39 21.29 -3.24
CA ASN A 13 2.35 22.67 -3.73
C ASN A 13 3.48 23.00 -4.72
N ILE A 14 4.60 22.26 -4.70
CA ILE A 14 5.62 22.36 -5.76
C ILE A 14 5.02 21.94 -7.09
N ILE A 15 4.29 20.83 -7.10
CA ILE A 15 3.65 20.27 -8.30
C ILE A 15 2.58 21.22 -8.82
N THR A 16 1.63 21.63 -7.96
CA THR A 16 0.50 22.44 -8.39
C THR A 16 0.94 23.84 -8.83
N ARG A 17 1.94 24.43 -8.17
CA ARG A 17 2.52 25.71 -8.62
C ARG A 17 3.20 25.58 -9.99
N TYR A 18 3.91 24.48 -10.22
CA TYR A 18 4.64 24.31 -11.47
C TYR A 18 3.73 23.99 -12.66
N ILE A 19 2.78 23.07 -12.49
CA ILE A 19 1.93 22.58 -13.59
C ILE A 19 0.73 23.50 -13.84
N LEU A 20 0.12 24.04 -12.77
CA LEU A 20 -1.15 24.77 -12.82
C LEU A 20 -1.00 26.26 -12.49
N ASN A 21 0.20 26.72 -12.09
CA ASN A 21 0.44 28.09 -11.64
C ASN A 21 -0.48 28.56 -10.50
N CYS A 22 -0.86 27.62 -9.61
CA CYS A 22 -1.74 27.89 -8.49
C CYS A 22 -1.00 27.78 -7.14
N ASN A 23 -1.53 28.40 -6.10
CA ASN A 23 -0.84 28.56 -4.81
C ASN A 23 -1.73 28.12 -3.66
N ASN A 24 -1.47 26.92 -3.13
CA ASN A 24 -2.17 26.39 -1.95
C ASN A 24 -3.69 26.22 -2.16
N ASP A 25 -4.10 25.96 -3.41
CA ASP A 25 -5.49 25.84 -3.83
C ASP A 25 -6.02 24.40 -3.82
N TYR A 26 -5.18 23.43 -3.45
CA TYR A 26 -5.49 22.00 -3.45
C TYR A 26 -5.33 21.37 -2.07
N ASP A 27 -6.13 20.34 -1.81
CA ASP A 27 -5.98 19.41 -0.69
C ASP A 27 -5.92 17.96 -1.20
N VAL A 28 -5.43 17.04 -0.36
CA VAL A 28 -5.43 15.61 -0.65
C VAL A 28 -6.87 15.08 -0.55
N GLY A 29 -7.40 14.57 -1.66
CA GLY A 29 -8.72 13.97 -1.77
C GLY A 29 -8.73 12.47 -1.52
N ASN A 30 -9.90 11.86 -1.72
CA ASN A 30 -10.05 10.41 -1.61
C ASN A 30 -9.34 9.71 -2.79
N CYS A 31 -8.36 8.87 -2.44
CA CYS A 31 -7.55 8.13 -3.40
C CYS A 31 -8.17 6.79 -3.84
N GLU A 32 -9.24 6.34 -3.18
CA GLU A 32 -9.95 5.09 -3.51
C GLU A 32 -11.08 5.35 -4.51
N TRP A 33 -11.17 4.49 -5.52
CA TRP A 33 -12.14 4.57 -6.61
C TRP A 33 -13.32 3.62 -6.39
N SER A 34 -14.41 3.79 -7.15
CA SER A 34 -15.66 3.03 -6.92
C SER A 34 -15.51 1.53 -7.17
N ASP A 35 -14.53 1.15 -7.99
CA ASP A 35 -14.18 -0.22 -8.33
C ASP A 35 -13.21 -0.88 -7.33
N GLY A 36 -12.92 -0.21 -6.20
CA GLY A 36 -11.96 -0.66 -5.19
C GLY A 36 -10.49 -0.48 -5.57
N SER A 37 -10.20 0.09 -6.75
CA SER A 37 -8.84 0.46 -7.13
C SER A 37 -8.40 1.74 -6.42
N ARG A 38 -7.09 2.01 -6.41
CA ARG A 38 -6.54 3.13 -5.63
C ARG A 38 -5.41 3.82 -6.39
N SER A 39 -5.51 5.14 -6.47
CA SER A 39 -4.41 5.99 -6.90
C SER A 39 -3.42 6.24 -5.77
N ASP A 40 -2.18 6.57 -6.11
CA ASP A 40 -1.20 6.94 -5.09
C ASP A 40 -1.65 8.20 -4.37
N ILE A 41 -1.90 9.29 -5.12
CA ILE A 41 -2.43 10.56 -4.61
C ILE A 41 -3.43 11.16 -5.58
N VAL A 42 -4.50 11.71 -5.02
CA VAL A 42 -5.47 12.53 -5.74
C VAL A 42 -5.51 13.89 -5.03
N LEU A 43 -5.24 14.97 -5.74
CA LEU A 43 -5.45 16.32 -5.25
C LEU A 43 -6.74 16.88 -5.83
N VAL A 44 -7.50 17.56 -4.98
CA VAL A 44 -8.76 18.20 -5.35
C VAL A 44 -8.72 19.68 -4.99
N PRO A 45 -9.34 20.56 -5.79
CA PRO A 45 -9.44 21.97 -5.45
C PRO A 45 -10.17 22.17 -4.12
N LYS A 46 -9.66 23.06 -3.26
CA LYS A 46 -10.24 23.38 -1.95
C LYS A 46 -11.63 24.00 -2.06
N ALA A 47 -11.80 24.86 -3.06
CA ALA A 47 -13.04 25.56 -3.31
C ALA A 47 -13.58 25.13 -4.67
N THR A 48 -14.86 24.74 -4.69
CA THR A 48 -15.59 24.37 -5.91
C THR A 48 -15.76 25.53 -6.88
N THR A 49 -15.54 26.76 -6.42
CA THR A 49 -15.55 27.99 -7.24
C THR A 49 -14.28 28.16 -8.07
N LEU A 50 -13.20 27.45 -7.74
CA LEU A 50 -11.99 27.46 -8.54
C LEU A 50 -12.22 26.52 -9.73
N ASP A 51 -12.10 27.03 -10.95
CA ASP A 51 -12.20 26.25 -12.19
C ASP A 51 -10.91 25.45 -12.43
N LEU A 52 -10.60 24.57 -11.48
CA LEU A 52 -9.37 23.80 -11.42
C LEU A 52 -9.69 22.30 -11.58
N PRO A 53 -8.94 21.55 -12.41
CA PRO A 53 -9.15 20.12 -12.59
C PRO A 53 -8.60 19.32 -11.39
N PRO A 54 -9.15 18.13 -11.08
CA PRO A 54 -8.49 17.22 -10.15
C PRO A 54 -7.12 16.79 -10.70
N LEU A 55 -6.12 16.61 -9.82
CA LEU A 55 -4.78 16.14 -10.19
C LEU A 55 -4.55 14.75 -9.61
N ILE A 56 -4.26 13.76 -10.47
CA ILE A 56 -3.86 12.42 -10.04
C ILE A 56 -2.35 12.30 -10.20
N ILE A 57 -1.66 11.88 -9.15
CA ILE A 57 -0.22 11.69 -9.14
C ILE A 57 0.08 10.22 -8.88
N GLU A 58 0.84 9.61 -9.77
CA GLU A 58 1.25 8.21 -9.70
C GLU A 58 2.79 8.11 -9.71
N ILE A 59 3.36 7.40 -8.74
CA ILE A 59 4.79 7.10 -8.70
C ILE A 59 4.96 5.61 -8.94
N GLN A 60 5.55 5.25 -10.08
CA GLN A 60 5.63 3.86 -10.49
C GLN A 60 7.06 3.45 -10.82
N GLN A 61 7.41 2.23 -10.42
CA GLN A 61 8.69 1.62 -10.81
C GLN A 61 8.76 1.42 -12.31
N ARG A 62 7.71 0.83 -12.89
CA ARG A 62 7.64 0.55 -14.33
C ARG A 62 6.37 1.13 -14.93
N VAL A 63 6.53 1.87 -16.02
CA VAL A 63 5.43 2.43 -16.81
C VAL A 63 5.27 1.58 -18.08
N ASP A 64 4.27 0.70 -18.08
CA ASP A 64 3.93 -0.16 -19.22
C ASP A 64 2.48 0.05 -19.68
N VAL A 65 2.08 -0.63 -20.77
CA VAL A 65 0.73 -0.50 -21.33
C VAL A 65 -0.36 -0.95 -20.33
N LYS A 66 -0.06 -1.91 -19.44
CA LYS A 66 -1.03 -2.36 -18.41
C LYS A 66 -1.24 -1.26 -17.37
N PHE A 67 -0.17 -0.63 -16.94
CA PHE A 67 -0.23 0.53 -16.05
C PHE A 67 -0.97 1.70 -16.71
N MET A 68 -0.69 2.02 -17.97
CA MET A 68 -1.40 3.09 -18.68
C MET A 68 -2.90 2.82 -18.78
N LYS A 69 -3.33 1.57 -19.05
CA LYS A 69 -4.75 1.19 -19.00
C LYS A 69 -5.38 1.39 -17.63
N ARG A 70 -4.61 1.17 -16.55
CA ARG A 70 -5.05 1.44 -15.17
C ARG A 70 -5.21 2.94 -14.92
N VAL A 71 -4.26 3.76 -15.36
CA VAL A 71 -4.34 5.23 -15.28
C VAL A 71 -5.56 5.78 -16.02
N ILE A 72 -5.83 5.28 -17.22
CA ILE A 72 -7.04 5.65 -17.98
C ILE A 72 -8.28 5.35 -17.15
N LYS A 73 -8.36 4.19 -16.50
CA LYS A 73 -9.48 3.85 -15.61
C LYS A 73 -9.61 4.84 -14.46
N TYR A 74 -8.50 5.21 -13.82
CA TYR A 74 -8.51 6.21 -12.73
C TYR A 74 -9.03 7.56 -13.22
N ALA A 75 -8.65 7.96 -14.43
CA ALA A 75 -9.09 9.22 -14.98
C ALA A 75 -10.61 9.24 -15.27
N LEU A 76 -11.15 8.14 -15.79
CA LEU A 76 -12.60 7.97 -15.98
C LEU A 76 -13.35 7.95 -14.65
N GLU A 77 -12.79 7.33 -13.60
CA GLU A 77 -13.38 7.36 -12.25
C GLU A 77 -13.34 8.77 -11.62
N ALA A 78 -12.26 9.52 -11.84
CA ALA A 78 -12.18 10.92 -11.44
C ALA A 78 -13.19 11.78 -12.18
N TYR A 79 -13.39 11.58 -13.48
CA TYR A 79 -14.43 12.27 -14.24
C TYR A 79 -15.82 11.99 -13.68
N LYS A 80 -16.16 10.71 -13.43
CA LYS A 80 -17.46 10.36 -12.81
C LYS A 80 -17.67 11.06 -11.47
N ARG A 81 -16.61 11.16 -10.65
CA ARG A 81 -16.68 11.75 -9.31
C ARG A 81 -16.72 13.28 -9.30
N TYR A 82 -15.92 13.92 -10.14
CA TYR A 82 -15.69 15.37 -10.09
C TYR A 82 -16.26 16.13 -11.29
N GLN A 83 -16.80 15.43 -12.29
CA GLN A 83 -17.39 15.97 -13.52
C GLN A 83 -16.41 16.88 -14.30
N ARG A 84 -15.11 16.57 -14.19
CA ARG A 84 -14.00 17.27 -14.85
C ARG A 84 -12.91 16.26 -15.22
N ASP A 85 -12.32 16.45 -16.39
CA ASP A 85 -11.17 15.65 -16.80
C ASP A 85 -9.96 15.98 -15.91
N PRO A 86 -9.31 14.98 -15.31
CA PRO A 86 -8.15 15.22 -14.46
C PRO A 86 -6.92 15.60 -15.27
N ILE A 87 -5.96 16.23 -14.59
CA ILE A 87 -4.56 16.18 -15.01
C ILE A 87 -3.91 14.96 -14.35
N ILE A 88 -3.12 14.21 -15.11
CA ILE A 88 -2.35 13.09 -14.61
C ILE A 88 -0.86 13.44 -14.64
N LEU A 89 -0.18 13.24 -13.53
CA LEU A 89 1.28 13.25 -13.44
C LEU A 89 1.78 11.86 -13.08
N ILE A 90 2.63 11.29 -13.93
CA ILE A 90 3.29 10.02 -13.71
C ILE A 90 4.78 10.31 -13.50
N ILE A 91 5.33 9.85 -12.38
CA ILE A 91 6.78 9.87 -12.12
C ILE A 91 7.27 8.42 -12.20
N CYS A 92 8.04 8.11 -13.24
CA CYS A 92 8.64 6.80 -13.45
C CYS A 92 9.98 6.71 -12.74
N VAL A 93 10.09 5.77 -11.80
CA VAL A 93 11.27 5.57 -10.96
C VAL A 93 12.36 4.80 -11.69
N ASP A 94 12.01 3.78 -12.46
CA ASP A 94 12.98 2.90 -13.12
C ASP A 94 12.80 2.92 -14.64
N THR A 95 11.86 2.13 -15.18
CA THR A 95 11.80 1.88 -16.62
C THR A 95 10.46 2.26 -17.26
N VAL A 96 10.50 3.01 -18.35
CA VAL A 96 9.37 3.23 -19.26
C VAL A 96 9.46 2.23 -20.41
N HIS A 97 8.36 1.51 -20.69
CA HIS A 97 8.31 0.59 -21.82
C HIS A 97 8.29 1.32 -23.16
N ASP A 98 8.99 0.80 -24.16
CA ASP A 98 9.10 1.42 -25.49
C ASP A 98 7.73 1.70 -26.14
N ASP A 99 6.77 0.79 -26.01
CA ASP A 99 5.39 0.99 -26.50
C ASP A 99 4.72 2.24 -25.92
N VAL A 100 5.10 2.67 -24.71
CA VAL A 100 4.59 3.91 -24.09
C VAL A 100 5.44 5.09 -24.53
N MET A 101 6.78 4.94 -24.53
CA MET A 101 7.69 6.02 -24.86
C MET A 101 7.58 6.48 -26.32
N THR A 102 7.33 5.55 -27.24
CA THR A 102 7.11 5.84 -28.67
C THR A 102 5.86 6.68 -28.94
N LEU A 103 4.88 6.66 -28.03
CA LEU A 103 3.68 7.49 -28.11
C LEU A 103 3.88 8.89 -27.52
N SER A 104 4.98 9.11 -26.78
CA SER A 104 5.22 10.37 -26.10
C SER A 104 5.49 11.52 -27.06
N GLN A 105 5.09 12.72 -26.64
CA GLN A 105 5.29 13.97 -27.37
C GLN A 105 6.06 14.97 -26.50
N PRO A 106 6.73 15.96 -27.10
CA PRO A 106 7.32 17.05 -26.34
C PRO A 106 6.27 17.72 -25.44
N SER A 107 6.61 17.93 -24.17
CA SER A 107 5.76 18.63 -23.21
C SER A 107 6.18 20.08 -23.06
N ASP A 108 5.22 20.96 -22.75
CA ASP A 108 5.50 22.31 -22.27
C ASP A 108 6.05 22.32 -20.84
N VAL A 109 5.90 21.21 -20.10
CA VAL A 109 6.42 21.04 -18.75
C VAL A 109 7.88 20.60 -18.84
N THR A 110 8.80 21.46 -18.41
CA THR A 110 10.24 21.16 -18.48
C THR A 110 10.56 19.89 -17.68
N GLY A 111 11.39 19.02 -18.26
CA GLY A 111 11.77 17.75 -17.62
C GLY A 111 10.70 16.66 -17.71
N CYS A 112 9.71 16.81 -18.60
CA CYS A 112 8.64 15.84 -18.81
C CYS A 112 8.34 15.63 -20.30
N VAL A 113 7.59 14.58 -20.61
CA VAL A 113 6.95 14.34 -21.91
C VAL A 113 5.45 14.18 -21.74
N ASP A 114 4.68 14.51 -22.78
CA ASP A 114 3.24 14.36 -22.77
C ASP A 114 2.84 13.01 -23.38
N ILE A 115 1.91 12.31 -22.75
CA ILE A 115 1.29 11.11 -23.30
C ILE A 115 -0.08 11.49 -23.87
N PRO A 116 -0.40 11.09 -25.12
CA PRO A 116 -1.71 11.36 -25.72
C PRO A 116 -2.86 10.88 -24.82
N CYS A 117 -3.70 11.82 -24.42
CA CYS A 117 -4.75 11.57 -23.42
C CYS A 117 -6.14 12.09 -23.79
N ALA A 118 -6.34 12.42 -25.07
CA ALA A 118 -7.63 12.86 -25.56
C ALA A 118 -8.74 11.87 -25.16
N LEU A 119 -9.88 12.41 -24.74
CA LEU A 119 -11.10 11.71 -24.31
C LEU A 119 -11.07 11.06 -22.91
N TRP A 120 -9.96 11.11 -22.18
CA TRP A 120 -9.92 10.54 -20.83
C TRP A 120 -9.18 11.38 -19.79
N ALA A 121 -8.39 12.37 -20.18
CA ALA A 121 -7.79 13.34 -19.27
C ALA A 121 -7.55 14.70 -19.97
N SER A 122 -7.34 15.74 -19.18
CA SER A 122 -7.00 17.08 -19.66
C SER A 122 -5.53 17.16 -20.09
N LYS A 123 -4.64 16.55 -19.30
CA LYS A 123 -3.22 16.35 -19.61
C LYS A 123 -2.74 15.06 -18.97
N CYS A 124 -1.79 14.38 -19.61
CA CYS A 124 -1.08 13.25 -19.02
C CYS A 124 0.41 13.46 -19.21
N ILE A 125 1.09 13.80 -18.12
CA ILE A 125 2.48 14.21 -18.09
C ILE A 125 3.30 13.08 -17.49
N LEU A 126 4.39 12.70 -18.14
CA LEU A 126 5.32 11.67 -17.70
C LEU A 126 6.70 12.29 -17.43
N ALA A 127 7.17 12.16 -16.20
CA ALA A 127 8.55 12.42 -15.81
C ALA A 127 9.29 11.08 -15.67
N CYS A 128 10.34 10.88 -16.46
CA CYS A 128 11.23 9.72 -16.39
C CYS A 128 12.70 10.13 -16.52
N ASP A 129 13.62 9.20 -16.31
CA ASP A 129 15.06 9.48 -16.41
C ASP A 129 15.42 10.12 -17.76
N GLU A 130 14.92 9.58 -18.88
CA GLU A 130 15.14 10.11 -20.23
C GLU A 130 14.77 11.57 -20.36
N SER A 131 13.57 11.94 -19.87
CA SER A 131 13.05 13.31 -19.95
C SER A 131 13.81 14.30 -19.07
N LEU A 132 14.44 13.82 -17.99
CA LEU A 132 15.14 14.64 -16.99
C LEU A 132 16.65 14.78 -17.27
N LYS A 133 17.20 14.02 -18.24
CA LYS A 133 18.64 14.02 -18.58
C LYS A 133 19.20 15.41 -18.87
N SER A 134 18.43 16.29 -19.49
CA SER A 134 18.86 17.67 -19.80
C SER A 134 18.77 18.62 -18.60
N CYS A 135 17.95 18.28 -17.60
CA CYS A 135 17.64 19.16 -16.47
C CYS A 135 18.58 18.94 -15.27
N ASN A 136 19.26 17.78 -15.22
CA ASN A 136 20.12 17.39 -14.09
C ASN A 136 21.43 18.20 -13.98
N GLN A 137 21.79 18.95 -15.01
CA GLN A 137 23.01 19.78 -15.08
C GLN A 137 22.78 21.26 -14.77
N VAL A 138 21.53 21.69 -14.59
CA VAL A 138 21.18 23.09 -14.36
C VAL A 138 21.19 23.39 -12.86
N THR A 139 22.02 24.34 -12.43
CA THR A 139 22.06 24.84 -11.05
C THR A 139 21.75 26.34 -11.00
N PRO A 140 20.80 26.79 -10.15
CA PRO A 140 20.01 26.01 -9.20
C PRO A 140 18.92 25.18 -9.88
N LEU A 141 18.60 24.02 -9.29
CA LEU A 141 17.49 23.20 -9.76
C LEU A 141 16.15 23.88 -9.49
N GLN A 142 15.22 23.77 -10.43
CA GLN A 142 13.83 24.11 -10.18
C GLN A 142 13.21 23.11 -9.19
N PRO A 143 12.44 23.53 -8.17
CA PRO A 143 11.90 22.61 -7.15
C PRO A 143 11.11 21.41 -7.72
N PHE A 144 10.36 21.60 -8.80
CA PHE A 144 9.65 20.50 -9.47
C PHE A 144 10.61 19.48 -10.10
N ILE A 145 11.69 19.96 -10.72
CA ILE A 145 12.76 19.11 -11.26
C ILE A 145 13.45 18.35 -10.11
N SER A 146 13.73 19.02 -8.98
CA SER A 146 14.29 18.36 -7.80
C SER A 146 13.38 17.24 -7.30
N LEU A 147 12.06 17.47 -7.26
CA LEU A 147 11.08 16.45 -6.88
C LEU A 147 11.07 15.25 -7.82
N CYS A 148 11.06 15.50 -9.13
CA CYS A 148 11.11 14.43 -10.12
C CYS A 148 12.42 13.64 -10.02
N LEU A 149 13.58 14.32 -9.93
CA LEU A 149 14.89 13.70 -9.77
C LEU A 149 15.02 12.89 -8.47
N PHE A 150 14.44 13.35 -7.37
CA PHE A 150 14.42 12.62 -6.11
C PHE A 150 13.81 11.23 -6.29
N PHE A 151 12.68 11.13 -6.98
CA PHE A 151 12.03 9.85 -7.25
C PHE A 151 12.70 9.04 -8.36
N THR A 152 13.13 9.66 -9.46
CA THR A 152 13.71 8.94 -10.60
C THR A 152 15.14 8.46 -10.35
N LYS A 153 15.93 9.19 -9.55
CA LYS A 153 17.26 8.71 -9.13
C LYS A 153 17.19 7.72 -7.98
N ASN A 154 16.16 7.83 -7.14
CA ASN A 154 15.90 6.93 -6.02
C ASN A 154 17.16 6.64 -5.17
N ALA A 155 18.04 7.65 -5.02
CA ALA A 155 19.28 7.49 -4.29
C ALA A 155 18.99 7.40 -2.79
N PRO A 156 19.58 6.44 -2.05
CA PRO A 156 19.24 6.19 -0.64
C PRO A 156 19.53 7.38 0.29
N SER A 157 20.57 8.15 -0.03
CA SER A 157 20.98 9.33 0.74
C SER A 157 21.17 10.53 -0.17
N ILE A 158 20.94 11.72 0.39
CA ILE A 158 21.27 12.98 -0.28
C ILE A 158 22.77 13.09 -0.59
N ASN A 159 23.62 12.44 0.21
CA ASN A 159 25.08 12.42 0.01
C ASN A 159 25.49 11.60 -1.21
N ASP A 160 24.62 10.72 -1.71
CA ASP A 160 24.83 9.94 -2.93
C ASP A 160 24.46 10.76 -4.18
N THR A 161 24.11 12.03 -4.01
CA THR A 161 23.70 12.95 -5.08
C THR A 161 24.61 14.17 -5.15
N CYS A 162 24.62 14.87 -6.29
CA CYS A 162 25.32 16.15 -6.45
C CYS A 162 24.50 17.37 -5.98
N TRP A 163 23.36 17.16 -5.30
CA TRP A 163 22.39 18.21 -4.95
C TRP A 163 22.23 18.39 -3.43
N SER A 164 23.26 18.09 -2.65
CA SER A 164 23.22 18.18 -1.18
C SER A 164 22.96 19.60 -0.65
N THR A 165 23.22 20.62 -1.45
CA THR A 165 22.95 22.03 -1.12
C THR A 165 21.59 22.52 -1.62
N ASP A 166 20.87 21.73 -2.42
CA ASP A 166 19.55 22.10 -2.92
C ASP A 166 18.49 22.02 -1.80
N THR A 167 17.81 23.14 -1.54
CA THR A 167 16.84 23.22 -0.45
C THR A 167 15.67 22.27 -0.63
N THR A 168 15.25 22.00 -1.87
CA THR A 168 14.15 21.08 -2.14
C THR A 168 14.58 19.64 -1.88
N MET A 169 15.79 19.25 -2.34
CA MET A 169 16.35 17.93 -2.02
C MET A 169 16.52 17.72 -0.51
N GLN A 170 17.03 18.72 0.22
CA GLN A 170 17.14 18.65 1.68
C GLN A 170 15.77 18.40 2.35
N LEU A 171 14.73 19.11 1.90
CA LEU A 171 13.36 18.89 2.37
C LEU A 171 12.89 17.46 2.08
N LEU A 172 13.04 16.98 0.84
CA LEU A 172 12.53 15.66 0.42
C LEU A 172 13.24 14.52 1.14
N TYR A 173 14.57 14.58 1.24
CA TYR A 173 15.34 13.60 2.01
C TYR A 173 15.07 13.68 3.52
N GLY A 174 14.83 14.89 4.06
CA GLY A 174 14.39 15.07 5.45
C GLY A 174 13.05 14.37 5.72
N LEU A 175 12.05 14.60 4.86
CA LEU A 175 10.74 13.95 4.98
C LEU A 175 10.82 12.42 4.82
N ALA A 176 11.67 11.94 3.91
CA ALA A 176 11.92 10.52 3.74
C ALA A 176 12.57 9.92 5.00
N LYS A 177 13.59 10.59 5.54
CA LYS A 177 14.27 10.19 6.77
C LYS A 177 13.31 10.13 7.96
N ASP A 178 12.53 11.19 8.21
CA ASP A 178 11.55 11.24 9.30
C ASP A 178 10.54 10.08 9.20
N HIS A 179 10.15 9.71 7.99
CA HIS A 179 9.27 8.57 7.76
C HIS A 179 9.94 7.24 8.11
N TYR A 180 11.20 7.03 7.73
CA TYR A 180 11.95 5.84 8.10
C TYR A 180 12.24 5.79 9.60
N ASP A 181 12.63 6.89 10.22
CA ASP A 181 12.86 7.00 11.66
C ASP A 181 11.57 6.68 12.44
N SER A 182 10.39 7.09 11.94
CA SER A 182 9.10 6.70 12.51
C SER A 182 8.80 5.21 12.37
N ILE A 183 9.20 4.56 11.26
CA ILE A 183 9.01 3.11 11.08
C ILE A 183 9.97 2.36 12.02
N ILE A 184 11.24 2.72 12.01
CA ILE A 184 12.28 2.11 12.85
C ILE A 184 11.93 2.30 14.33
N GLY A 185 11.50 3.49 14.74
CA GLY A 185 11.05 3.75 16.11
C GLY A 185 9.87 2.86 16.54
N ASN A 186 8.96 2.52 15.62
CA ASN A 186 7.88 1.57 15.88
C ASN A 186 8.38 0.12 15.97
N GLU A 187 9.41 -0.24 15.22
CA GLU A 187 9.99 -1.59 15.17
C GLU A 187 11.14 -1.82 16.17
N GLN A 188 11.57 -0.78 16.89
CA GLN A 188 12.66 -0.83 17.87
C GLN A 188 12.45 -1.94 18.92
N HIS A 189 11.19 -2.14 19.35
CA HIS A 189 10.85 -3.21 20.29
C HIS A 189 11.08 -4.63 19.72
N LEU A 190 10.97 -4.83 18.39
CA LEU A 190 11.25 -6.10 17.73
C LEU A 190 12.76 -6.35 17.67
N TYR A 191 13.54 -5.29 17.40
CA TYR A 191 14.99 -5.38 17.42
C TYR A 191 15.51 -5.71 18.82
N GLU A 192 15.03 -5.02 19.85
CA GLU A 192 15.37 -5.28 21.25
C GLU A 192 14.96 -6.70 21.69
N ALA A 193 13.78 -7.15 21.27
CA ALA A 193 13.29 -8.52 21.50
C ALA A 193 14.19 -9.58 20.87
N LEU A 194 14.61 -9.38 19.61
CA LEU A 194 15.51 -10.28 18.91
C LEU A 194 16.89 -10.31 19.56
N GLN A 195 17.42 -9.13 19.89
CA GLN A 195 18.72 -9.00 20.56
C GLN A 195 18.70 -9.69 21.92
N GLN A 196 17.67 -9.48 22.73
CA GLN A 196 17.50 -10.17 24.01
C GLN A 196 17.47 -11.69 23.84
N THR A 197 16.74 -12.19 22.84
CA THR A 197 16.65 -13.63 22.56
C THR A 197 18.01 -14.22 22.21
N ILE A 198 18.80 -13.53 21.39
CA ILE A 198 20.15 -13.96 21.00
C ILE A 198 21.09 -13.97 22.22
N GLU A 199 21.06 -12.92 23.05
CA GLU A 199 21.89 -12.83 24.25
C GLU A 199 21.56 -13.92 25.28
N GLU A 200 20.28 -14.24 25.45
CA GLU A 200 19.82 -15.31 26.35
C GLU A 200 20.27 -16.69 25.84
N GLN A 201 20.12 -16.97 24.54
CA GLN A 201 20.61 -18.23 23.94
C GLN A 201 22.13 -18.35 24.06
N GLN A 202 22.87 -17.27 23.82
CA GLN A 202 24.33 -17.26 23.97
C GLN A 202 24.74 -17.59 25.41
N ARG A 203 24.00 -17.10 26.41
CA ARG A 203 24.24 -17.40 27.83
C ARG A 203 24.00 -18.88 28.15
N GLU A 204 22.95 -19.46 27.58
CA GLU A 204 22.62 -20.89 27.73
C GLU A 204 23.70 -21.79 27.11
N TYR A 205 24.17 -21.47 25.89
CA TYR A 205 25.27 -22.20 25.25
C TYR A 205 26.57 -22.10 26.02
N ASN A 206 26.89 -20.92 26.57
CA ASN A 206 28.07 -20.74 27.40
C ASN A 206 27.97 -21.56 28.70
N SER A 207 26.79 -21.59 29.33
CA SER A 207 26.55 -22.40 30.53
C SER A 207 26.72 -23.90 30.27
N LEU A 208 26.19 -24.40 29.15
CA LEU A 208 26.37 -25.79 28.71
C LEU A 208 27.85 -26.12 28.46
N ARG A 209 28.56 -25.23 27.76
CA ARG A 209 29.99 -25.37 27.48
C ARG A 209 30.82 -25.45 28.77
N ASP A 210 30.50 -24.60 29.74
CA ASP A 210 31.16 -24.57 31.04
C ASP A 210 30.96 -25.85 31.85
N MET A 211 29.76 -26.42 31.81
CA MET A 211 29.47 -27.68 32.50
C MET A 211 30.16 -28.88 31.87
N ILE A 212 30.20 -28.92 30.54
CA ILE A 212 30.96 -29.94 29.79
C ILE A 212 32.45 -29.83 30.16
N ALA A 213 33.00 -28.62 30.20
CA ALA A 213 34.39 -28.39 30.60
C ALA A 213 34.69 -28.84 32.04
N ARG A 214 33.72 -28.72 32.95
CA ARG A 214 33.83 -29.13 34.36
C ARG A 214 33.47 -30.60 34.63
N GLN A 215 33.14 -31.38 33.59
CA GLN A 215 32.67 -32.78 33.73
C GLN A 215 31.51 -32.92 34.72
N ALA A 216 30.54 -32.00 34.64
CA ALA A 216 29.34 -32.04 35.47
C ALA A 216 28.57 -33.37 35.28
N PRO A 217 27.92 -33.88 36.35
CA PRO A 217 27.15 -35.12 36.24
C PRO A 217 25.95 -34.94 35.32
N MET A 218 25.56 -36.03 34.65
CA MET A 218 24.63 -35.98 33.53
C MET A 218 23.22 -35.46 33.89
N ASN A 219 22.80 -35.67 35.14
CA ASN A 219 21.55 -35.14 35.69
C ASN A 219 21.52 -33.60 35.76
N GLU A 220 22.66 -32.96 36.07
CA GLU A 220 22.75 -31.50 36.07
C GLU A 220 22.69 -30.95 34.64
N LEU A 221 23.37 -31.62 33.69
CA LEU A 221 23.33 -31.24 32.28
C LEU A 221 21.91 -31.32 31.72
N GLU A 222 21.19 -32.40 32.02
CA GLU A 222 19.80 -32.61 31.62
C GLU A 222 18.87 -31.54 32.23
N SER A 223 19.07 -31.17 33.50
CA SER A 223 18.28 -30.13 34.16
C SER A 223 18.39 -28.75 33.48
N ILE A 224 19.59 -28.39 33.01
CA ILE A 224 19.83 -27.10 32.34
C ILE A 224 19.29 -27.10 30.92
N ILE A 225 19.37 -28.23 30.21
CA ILE A 225 18.74 -28.39 28.88
C ILE A 225 17.22 -28.22 29.00
N ILE A 226 16.59 -28.88 29.99
CA ILE A 226 15.15 -28.75 30.23
C ILE A 226 14.80 -27.30 30.56
N THR A 227 15.56 -26.65 31.45
CA THR A 227 15.33 -25.25 31.82
C THR A 227 15.44 -24.31 30.61
N ALA A 228 16.42 -24.52 29.73
CA ALA A 228 16.60 -23.76 28.49
C ALA A 228 15.42 -23.99 27.51
N GLN A 229 14.94 -25.23 27.38
CA GLN A 229 13.77 -25.55 26.56
C GLN A 229 12.50 -24.87 27.08
N GLU A 230 12.28 -24.86 28.39
CA GLU A 230 11.14 -24.20 29.03
C GLU A 230 11.17 -22.67 28.84
N ARG A 231 12.35 -22.06 28.93
CA ARG A 231 12.52 -20.62 28.63
C ARG A 231 12.23 -20.30 27.18
N ASN A 232 12.78 -21.07 26.24
CA ASN A 232 12.49 -20.90 24.81
C ASN A 232 11.00 -21.08 24.50
N ALA A 233 10.33 -22.05 25.13
CA ALA A 233 8.88 -22.23 24.99
C ALA A 233 8.08 -21.05 25.56
N THR A 234 8.56 -20.44 26.65
CA THR A 234 7.93 -19.25 27.26
C THR A 234 8.10 -18.01 26.39
N LEU A 235 9.30 -17.78 25.85
CA LEU A 235 9.57 -16.71 24.89
C LEU A 235 8.71 -16.87 23.63
N LYS A 236 8.64 -18.08 23.07
CA LYS A 236 7.79 -18.38 21.91
C LYS A 236 6.32 -17.99 22.18
N ARG A 237 5.75 -18.43 23.32
CA ARG A 237 4.38 -18.06 23.70
C ARG A 237 4.18 -16.55 23.86
N LYS A 238 5.17 -15.85 24.44
CA LYS A 238 5.13 -14.39 24.63
C LYS A 238 5.04 -13.66 23.27
N TYR A 239 5.85 -14.08 22.30
CA TYR A 239 5.84 -13.46 20.96
C TYR A 239 4.65 -13.89 20.10
N ASP A 240 4.18 -15.15 20.21
CA ASP A 240 2.95 -15.61 19.54
C ASP A 240 1.71 -14.80 19.98
N GLN A 241 1.67 -14.35 21.25
CA GLN A 241 0.61 -13.48 21.77
C GLN A 241 0.76 -12.04 21.24
N MET A 242 1.99 -11.55 21.05
CA MET A 242 2.27 -10.20 20.56
C MET A 242 1.98 -10.06 19.05
N THR A 243 2.26 -11.10 18.26
CA THR A 243 1.90 -11.17 16.83
C THR A 243 0.40 -11.29 16.61
N SER A 244 -0.31 -12.06 17.45
CA SER A 244 -1.78 -12.15 17.41
C SER A 244 -2.50 -10.82 17.74
N SER A 245 -1.78 -9.86 18.31
CA SER A 245 -2.30 -8.53 18.65
C SER A 245 -2.05 -7.48 17.57
N THR A 246 -1.21 -7.75 16.55
CA THR A 246 -0.64 -6.69 15.69
C THR A 246 -0.73 -6.92 14.16
N SER A 247 -1.06 -8.11 13.66
CA SER A 247 -1.24 -8.33 12.20
C SER A 247 -2.26 -9.45 11.99
N ASP A 248 -3.40 -9.31 11.29
CA ASP A 248 -3.56 -8.94 9.87
C ASP A 248 -2.51 -9.59 8.96
N GLU A 249 -2.51 -10.94 8.88
CA GLU A 249 -1.85 -11.64 7.76
C GLU A 249 -2.68 -12.79 7.17
N VAL A 250 -3.08 -12.54 5.94
CA VAL A 250 -3.05 -13.39 4.73
C VAL A 250 -2.44 -14.79 4.90
N PRO A 251 -3.13 -15.86 4.48
CA PRO A 251 -2.50 -17.14 4.15
C PRO A 251 -2.14 -17.22 2.66
N SER A 252 -0.91 -17.70 2.45
CA SER A 252 -0.25 -18.06 1.21
C SER A 252 -1.08 -18.95 0.27
N SER A 253 -0.95 -18.67 -1.02
CA SER A 253 -1.55 -19.43 -2.12
C SER A 253 -0.63 -20.57 -2.56
N ASP A 254 -1.13 -21.80 -2.50
CA ASP A 254 -0.67 -22.90 -3.34
C ASP A 254 -1.66 -23.14 -4.50
N GLN A 255 -1.10 -23.68 -5.57
CA GLN A 255 -1.55 -23.72 -6.96
C GLN A 255 -2.90 -24.44 -7.18
N ILE A 256 -3.63 -24.07 -8.26
CA ILE A 256 -3.95 -24.95 -9.41
C ILE A 256 -5.01 -24.32 -10.36
N GLN A 257 -4.60 -24.25 -11.63
CA GLN A 257 -5.32 -24.36 -12.91
C GLN A 257 -6.48 -23.45 -13.30
N SER A 258 -6.23 -22.79 -14.43
CA SER A 258 -7.11 -22.09 -15.34
C SER A 258 -7.72 -23.03 -16.40
N GLN A 259 -9.01 -22.82 -16.73
CA GLN A 259 -9.65 -22.86 -18.07
C GLN A 259 -11.20 -22.74 -17.95
N PRO A 260 -11.97 -22.43 -19.01
CA PRO A 260 -12.08 -21.14 -19.69
C PRO A 260 -13.54 -20.60 -19.76
N SER A 261 -13.65 -19.30 -20.06
CA SER A 261 -14.68 -18.60 -20.87
C SER A 261 -16.15 -19.05 -20.83
N ASN A 262 -17.07 -18.13 -20.46
CA ASN A 262 -17.96 -17.50 -21.45
C ASN A 262 -18.79 -16.34 -20.87
N SER A 263 -18.87 -15.30 -21.70
CA SER A 263 -19.54 -14.02 -21.56
C SER A 263 -21.07 -14.10 -21.62
N THR A 264 -21.80 -13.37 -20.75
CA THR A 264 -22.96 -12.54 -21.14
C THR A 264 -23.32 -11.54 -20.04
N ASN A 265 -23.23 -10.24 -20.32
CA ASN A 265 -23.68 -9.14 -19.47
C ASN A 265 -25.11 -8.76 -19.86
N THR A 266 -26.13 -9.12 -19.07
CA THR A 266 -27.40 -8.33 -19.01
C THR A 266 -28.27 -8.57 -17.74
N GLU A 267 -27.89 -9.39 -16.75
CA GLU A 267 -28.77 -9.68 -15.58
C GLU A 267 -28.20 -9.36 -14.18
N VAL A 268 -26.98 -8.79 -14.12
CA VAL A 268 -26.13 -8.81 -12.90
C VAL A 268 -26.64 -7.93 -11.75
N GLU A 269 -27.31 -6.80 -12.02
CA GLU A 269 -27.73 -5.88 -10.95
C GLU A 269 -28.86 -6.47 -10.07
N SER A 270 -29.87 -7.11 -10.66
CA SER A 270 -30.99 -7.70 -9.90
C SER A 270 -30.61 -9.00 -9.15
N GLN A 271 -29.66 -9.76 -9.68
CA GLN A 271 -29.17 -10.98 -9.04
C GLN A 271 -28.21 -10.68 -7.89
N SER A 272 -27.39 -9.62 -7.99
CA SER A 272 -26.44 -9.27 -6.94
C SER A 272 -27.12 -8.82 -5.63
N GLU A 273 -28.23 -8.08 -5.73
CA GLU A 273 -29.00 -7.62 -4.56
C GLU A 273 -29.76 -8.77 -3.89
N THR A 274 -30.29 -9.72 -4.66
CA THR A 274 -30.95 -10.92 -4.13
C THR A 274 -29.96 -11.93 -3.53
N MET A 275 -28.75 -12.05 -4.09
CA MET A 275 -27.67 -12.85 -3.51
C MET A 275 -27.16 -12.25 -2.21
N PHE A 276 -27.03 -10.93 -2.13
CA PHE A 276 -26.64 -10.24 -0.91
C PHE A 276 -27.64 -10.48 0.24
N GLN A 277 -28.94 -10.34 -0.03
CA GLN A 277 -29.97 -10.59 0.98
C GLN A 277 -29.99 -12.05 1.47
N LYS A 278 -29.83 -13.02 0.56
CA LYS A 278 -29.72 -14.45 0.91
C LYS A 278 -28.49 -14.72 1.77
N ALA A 279 -27.36 -14.10 1.45
CA ALA A 279 -26.13 -14.22 2.23
C ALA A 279 -26.31 -13.66 3.65
N MET A 280 -26.92 -12.48 3.81
CA MET A 280 -27.15 -11.90 5.13
C MET A 280 -28.12 -12.73 5.97
N ALA A 281 -29.19 -13.25 5.36
CA ALA A 281 -30.15 -14.13 6.04
C ALA A 281 -29.50 -15.44 6.52
N TYR A 282 -28.57 -16.01 5.75
CA TYR A 282 -27.81 -17.18 6.18
C TYR A 282 -26.91 -16.89 7.39
N VAL A 283 -26.26 -15.73 7.43
CA VAL A 283 -25.43 -15.32 8.57
C VAL A 283 -26.29 -15.11 9.83
N ASP A 284 -27.48 -14.52 9.69
CA ASP A 284 -28.45 -14.36 10.79
C ASP A 284 -28.86 -15.73 11.38
N ASP A 285 -29.24 -16.69 10.52
CA ASP A 285 -29.64 -18.05 10.93
C ASP A 285 -28.48 -18.83 11.58
N PHE A 286 -27.27 -18.71 11.02
CA PHE A 286 -26.07 -19.31 11.60
C PHE A 286 -25.78 -18.75 13.00
N ALA A 287 -25.89 -17.42 13.17
CA ALA A 287 -25.70 -16.77 14.46
C ALA A 287 -26.70 -17.27 15.50
N GLU A 288 -27.97 -17.43 15.12
CA GLU A 288 -29.04 -17.88 16.00
C GLU A 288 -28.87 -19.34 16.42
N LYS A 289 -28.55 -20.23 15.47
CA LYS A 289 -28.23 -21.64 15.76
C LYS A 289 -27.05 -21.76 16.71
N ARG A 290 -26.04 -20.89 16.58
CA ARG A 290 -24.87 -20.88 17.47
C ARG A 290 -25.23 -20.40 18.89
N ARG A 291 -26.06 -19.36 19.00
CA ARG A 291 -26.60 -18.88 20.29
C ARG A 291 -27.44 -19.95 20.98
N SER A 292 -28.26 -20.70 20.23
CA SER A 292 -29.06 -21.81 20.79
C SER A 292 -28.21 -22.95 21.38
N LYS A 293 -26.96 -23.08 20.91
CA LYS A 293 -25.95 -24.03 21.42
C LYS A 293 -25.08 -23.46 22.56
N GLY A 294 -25.36 -22.25 23.03
CA GLY A 294 -24.69 -21.63 24.19
C GLY A 294 -23.41 -20.85 23.89
N TYR A 295 -23.08 -20.60 22.61
CA TYR A 295 -21.90 -19.81 22.26
C TYR A 295 -22.21 -18.30 22.19
N THR A 296 -21.37 -17.48 22.82
CA THR A 296 -21.54 -16.01 22.88
C THR A 296 -20.92 -15.27 21.70
N GLN A 297 -19.96 -15.89 21.00
CA GLN A 297 -19.22 -15.26 19.90
C GLN A 297 -19.48 -15.95 18.56
N MET A 298 -19.50 -15.14 17.50
CA MET A 298 -19.62 -15.60 16.12
C MET A 298 -18.30 -16.21 15.64
N ASP A 299 -18.40 -17.37 14.98
CA ASP A 299 -17.27 -18.02 14.31
C ASP A 299 -17.37 -17.80 12.81
N TRP A 300 -16.71 -16.74 12.38
CA TRP A 300 -16.68 -16.31 11.00
C TRP A 300 -15.97 -17.31 10.09
N VAL A 301 -15.05 -18.13 10.62
CA VAL A 301 -14.34 -19.14 9.83
C VAL A 301 -15.30 -20.25 9.45
N THR A 302 -16.01 -20.81 10.43
CA THR A 302 -16.96 -21.90 10.19
C THR A 302 -18.15 -21.42 9.37
N CYS A 303 -18.72 -20.25 9.70
CA CYS A 303 -19.83 -19.65 8.95
C CYS A 303 -19.48 -19.50 7.47
N TYR A 304 -18.32 -18.90 7.18
CA TYR A 304 -17.86 -18.66 5.81
C TYR A 304 -17.64 -19.96 5.06
N ASN A 305 -16.94 -20.93 5.65
CA ASN A 305 -16.65 -22.20 5.00
C ASN A 305 -17.92 -23.00 4.68
N GLU A 306 -18.91 -23.01 5.58
CA GLU A 306 -20.19 -23.69 5.35
C GLU A 306 -21.01 -22.98 4.27
N GLY A 307 -21.10 -21.65 4.30
CA GLY A 307 -21.84 -20.89 3.30
C GLY A 307 -21.21 -20.91 1.91
N THR A 308 -19.87 -20.94 1.81
CA THR A 308 -19.17 -21.15 0.53
C THR A 308 -19.39 -22.56 0.00
N LYS A 309 -19.35 -23.60 0.85
CA LYS A 309 -19.70 -24.97 0.46
C LYS A 309 -21.15 -25.11 -0.01
N ALA A 310 -22.07 -24.35 0.58
CA ALA A 310 -23.47 -24.32 0.20
C ALA A 310 -23.75 -23.45 -1.05
N GLY A 311 -22.73 -22.81 -1.64
CA GLY A 311 -22.88 -21.92 -2.79
C GLY A 311 -23.61 -20.60 -2.49
N ILE A 312 -23.67 -20.21 -1.21
CA ILE A 312 -24.39 -19.02 -0.74
C ILE A 312 -23.47 -17.79 -0.75
N PHE A 313 -22.16 -18.00 -0.57
CA PHE A 313 -21.17 -16.91 -0.53
C PHE A 313 -20.26 -16.91 -1.74
N ASP A 314 -20.17 -15.74 -2.38
CA ASP A 314 -19.18 -15.40 -3.42
C ASP A 314 -18.28 -14.24 -2.96
N TYR A 315 -17.93 -14.24 -1.67
CA TYR A 315 -17.04 -13.22 -1.09
C TYR A 315 -15.61 -13.73 -1.06
N LYS A 316 -14.65 -12.81 -1.12
CA LYS A 316 -13.23 -13.15 -1.16
C LYS A 316 -12.73 -13.88 0.08
N ASN A 317 -13.26 -13.53 1.26
CA ASN A 317 -12.90 -14.16 2.54
C ASN A 317 -13.95 -13.86 3.62
N LYS A 318 -13.79 -14.51 4.78
CA LYS A 318 -14.64 -14.34 5.97
C LYS A 318 -14.69 -12.90 6.50
N ASP A 319 -13.63 -12.12 6.30
CA ASP A 319 -13.51 -10.76 6.84
C ASP A 319 -14.31 -9.76 5.99
N VAL A 320 -14.38 -9.97 4.67
CA VAL A 320 -15.32 -9.26 3.79
C VAL A 320 -16.77 -9.55 4.20
N LEU A 321 -17.11 -10.83 4.41
CA LEU A 321 -18.44 -11.23 4.88
C LEU A 321 -18.78 -10.57 6.24
N ARG A 322 -17.84 -10.56 7.18
CA ARG A 322 -17.98 -9.93 8.48
C ARG A 322 -18.19 -8.42 8.38
N SER A 323 -17.41 -7.74 7.54
CA SER A 323 -17.53 -6.29 7.32
C SER A 323 -18.88 -5.92 6.71
N LEU A 324 -19.30 -6.65 5.67
CA LEU A 324 -20.61 -6.48 5.02
C LEU A 324 -21.76 -6.72 6.00
N TYR A 325 -21.69 -7.79 6.78
CA TYR A 325 -22.71 -8.09 7.79
C TYR A 325 -22.74 -7.01 8.90
N THR A 326 -21.59 -6.53 9.35
CA THR A 326 -21.52 -5.44 10.33
C THR A 326 -22.19 -4.17 9.83
N ARG A 327 -22.02 -3.86 8.54
CA ARG A 327 -22.72 -2.74 7.89
C ARG A 327 -24.22 -2.99 7.77
N TYR A 328 -24.62 -4.18 7.30
CA TYR A 328 -26.01 -4.61 7.22
C TYR A 328 -26.75 -4.51 8.56
N THR A 329 -26.12 -4.91 9.68
CA THR A 329 -26.72 -4.80 11.02
C THR A 329 -26.79 -3.38 11.55
N LYS A 330 -25.98 -2.44 11.02
CA LYS A 330 -26.06 -1.02 11.38
C LYS A 330 -27.18 -0.29 10.65
N ASP A 331 -27.57 -0.80 9.48
CA ASP A 331 -28.62 -0.25 8.62
C ASP A 331 -30.00 -0.89 8.88
N LYS A 332 -30.09 -1.85 9.82
CA LYS A 332 -31.31 -2.54 10.28
C LYS A 332 -31.93 -1.85 11.50
#